data_AF-A0A081N7G2-F1
#
_entry.id   AF-A0A081N7G2-F1
#
_cell.length_a   1.000
_cell.length_b   1.000
_cell.length_c   1.000
_cell.angle_alpha   90.00
_cell.angle_beta   90.00
_cell.angle_gamma   90.00
#
_symmetry.space_group_name_H-M   'P 1'
#
loop_
_entity.id
_entity.type
_entity.pdbx_description
1 polymer ?
#
loop_
_entity_poly.entity_id
_entity_poly.type
_entity_poly.pdbx_seq_one_letter_code
_entity_poly.pdbx_strand_id
1 'polypeptide(L)' 'MFNLHQMLENMTLTGWIIVLICLGIWTFATYMVGEFSERKWGDRESGALIGFFAPGLIFMLCLYLL' A
#
# COMPACT_ATOMS: atom_id res chain seq x y z
N MET A 1 13.72 0.81 18.63
CA MET A 1 13.68 1.62 17.39
C MET A 1 13.70 0.64 16.22
N PHE A 2 12.76 0.75 15.28
CA PHE A 2 12.70 -0.13 14.11
C PHE A 2 14.02 0.03 13.34
N ASN A 3 14.88 -1.00 13.34
CA ASN A 3 16.23 -0.91 12.79
C ASN A 3 16.18 -1.04 11.27
N LEU A 4 15.53 -0.05 10.63
CA LEU A 4 15.24 -0.01 9.21
C LEU A 4 16.52 -0.20 8.39
N HIS A 5 17.61 0.41 8.87
CA HIS A 5 18.93 0.31 8.25
C HIS A 5 19.43 -1.14 8.20
N GLN A 6 19.31 -1.88 9.31
CA GLN A 6 19.76 -3.27 9.39
C GLN A 6 18.87 -4.22 8.56
N MET A 7 17.57 -3.92 8.43
CA MET A 7 16.68 -4.65 7.50
C MET A 7 17.06 -4.39 6.04
N LEU A 8 17.34 -3.13 5.68
CA LEU A 8 17.72 -2.73 4.32
C LEU A 8 19.09 -3.29 3.91
N GLU A 9 20.05 -3.34 4.84
CA GLU A 9 21.41 -3.83 4.61
C GLU A 9 21.46 -5.34 4.36
N ASN A 10 20.57 -6.11 5.00
CA ASN A 10 20.47 -7.57 4.82
C ASN A 10 19.45 -7.97 3.74
N MET A 11 18.93 -7.01 2.97
CA MET A 11 17.85 -7.26 2.04
C MET A 11 18.37 -7.86 0.73
N THR A 12 17.98 -9.11 0.47
CA THR A 12 18.36 -9.83 -0.76
C THR A 12 17.69 -9.21 -1.99
N LEU A 13 18.24 -9.47 -3.17
CA LEU A 13 17.65 -9.04 -4.46
C LEU A 13 16.18 -9.47 -4.57
N THR A 14 15.86 -10.69 -4.13
CA THR A 14 14.48 -11.21 -4.09
C THR A 14 13.58 -10.38 -3.18
N GLY A 15 14.07 -9.96 -2.01
CA GLY A 15 13.34 -9.08 -1.10
C GLY A 15 13.01 -7.73 -1.75
N TRP A 16 13.94 -7.15 -2.50
CA TRP A 16 13.72 -5.91 -3.25
C TRP A 16 12.66 -6.06 -4.34
N ILE A 17 12.69 -7.18 -5.08
CA ILE A 17 11.67 -7.48 -6.10
C ILE A 17 10.28 -7.59 -5.46
N ILE A 18 10.17 -8.27 -4.32
CA ILE A 18 8.89 -8.40 -3.60
C ILE A 18 8.39 -7.03 -3.16
N VAL A 19 9.25 -6.19 -2.59
CA VAL A 19 8.86 -4.83 -2.17
C VAL A 19 8.42 -3.97 -3.36
N LEU A 20 9.11 -4.06 -4.50
CA LEU A 20 8.69 -3.37 -5.73
C LEU A 20 7.32 -3.84 -6.22
N ILE A 21 7.05 -5.14 -6.20
CA ILE A 21 5.74 -5.70 -6.57
C ILE A 21 4.67 -5.19 -5.61
N CYS A 22 4.92 -5.22 -4.30
CA CYS A 22 3.98 -4.71 -3.30
C CYS A 22 3.69 -3.22 -3.49
N LEU A 23 4.71 -2.40 -3.72
CA LEU A 23 4.56 -0.97 -4.03
C LEU A 23 3.78 -0.74 -5.32
N GLY A 24 4.03 -1.54 -6.36
CA GLY A 24 3.31 -1.47 -7.62
C GLY A 24 1.81 -1.81 -7.46
N ILE A 25 1.50 -2.87 -6.73
CA ILE A 25 0.11 -3.25 -6.42
C ILE A 25 -0.58 -2.15 -5.62
N TRP A 26 0.11 -1.58 -4.63
CA TRP A 26 -0.47 -0.53 -3.78
C TRP A 26 -0.77 0.76 -4.54
N THR A 27 0.18 1.21 -5.37
CA THR A 27 -0.02 2.40 -6.22
C THR A 27 -1.11 2.17 -7.25
N PHE A 28 -1.17 0.98 -7.85
CA PHE A 28 -2.24 0.60 -8.77
C PHE A 28 -3.62 0.57 -8.10
N ALA A 29 -3.73 -0.01 -6.90
CA ALA A 29 -4.97 0.00 -6.12
C ALA A 29 -5.42 1.43 -5.79
N THR A 30 -4.49 2.29 -5.36
CA THR A 30 -4.74 3.71 -5.08
C THR A 30 -5.31 4.43 -6.31
N TYR A 31 -4.69 4.22 -7.48
CA TYR A 31 -5.13 4.78 -8.75
C TYR A 31 -6.54 4.30 -9.13
N MET A 32 -6.79 2.99 -9.06
CA MET A 32 -8.07 2.39 -9.44
C MET A 32 -9.22 2.87 -8.55
N VAL A 33 -9.01 3.00 -7.24
CA VAL A 33 -10.05 3.50 -6.32
C VAL A 33 -10.30 5.00 -6.55
N GLY A 34 -9.24 5.78 -6.85
CA GLY A 34 -9.38 7.18 -7.25
C GLY A 34 -10.22 7.34 -8.53
N GLU A 35 -9.88 6.62 -9.59
CA GLU A 35 -10.65 6.58 -10.86
C GLU A 35 -12.11 6.16 -10.64
N PHE A 36 -12.34 5.12 -9.83
CA PHE A 36 -13.69 4.63 -9.55
C PHE A 36 -14.52 5.67 -8.80
N SER A 37 -13.92 6.33 -7.80
CA SER A 37 -14.57 7.37 -7.02
C SER A 37 -14.88 8.60 -7.87
N GLU A 38 -13.97 9.00 -8.76
CA GLU A 38 -14.20 10.09 -9.72
C GLU A 38 -15.39 9.79 -10.63
N ARG A 39 -15.44 8.58 -11.21
CA ARG A 39 -16.53 8.18 -12.11
C ARG A 39 -17.89 8.09 -11.42
N LYS A 40 -17.93 7.70 -10.14
CA LYS A 40 -19.18 7.43 -9.41
C LYS A 40 -19.67 8.63 -8.59
N TRP A 41 -18.76 9.43 -8.04
CA TRP A 41 -19.05 10.49 -7.07
C TRP A 41 -18.50 11.86 -7.48
N GLY A 42 -17.70 11.94 -8.55
CA GLY A 42 -17.05 13.18 -8.98
C GLY A 42 -15.88 13.60 -8.07
N ASP A 43 -15.48 12.77 -7.12
CA ASP A 43 -14.40 13.04 -6.17
C ASP A 43 -13.30 11.98 -6.28
N ARG A 44 -12.21 12.36 -6.93
CA ARG A 44 -11.04 11.50 -7.13
C ARG A 44 -10.16 11.44 -5.88
N GLU A 45 -10.04 12.54 -5.15
CA GLU A 45 -9.06 12.70 -4.06
C GLU A 45 -9.43 11.83 -2.86
N SER A 46 -10.71 11.84 -2.47
CA SER A 46 -11.21 10.98 -1.38
C SER A 46 -11.10 9.49 -1.74
N GLY A 47 -11.35 9.13 -3.00
CA GLY A 47 -11.16 7.76 -3.49
C GLY A 47 -9.71 7.30 -3.43
N ALA A 48 -8.79 8.14 -3.89
CA ALA A 48 -7.36 7.86 -3.82
C ALA A 48 -6.89 7.73 -2.36
N LEU A 49 -7.37 8.58 -1.45
CA LEU A 49 -7.08 8.46 -0.01
C LEU A 49 -7.52 7.11 0.56
N ILE A 50 -8.73 6.65 0.22
CA ILE A 50 -9.22 5.33 0.64
C ILE A 50 -8.31 4.22 0.07
N GLY A 51 -7.98 4.27 -1.22
CA GLY A 51 -7.09 3.30 -1.86
C GLY A 51 -5.67 3.27 -1.26
N PHE A 52 -5.20 4.41 -0.75
CA PHE A 52 -3.92 4.53 -0.06
C PHE A 52 -3.97 3.94 1.37
N PHE A 53 -4.97 4.30 2.18
CA PHE A 53 -5.03 3.93 3.60
C PHE A 53 -5.63 2.55 3.86
N ALA A 54 -6.57 2.08 3.04
CA ALA A 54 -7.28 0.82 3.28
C ALA A 54 -6.34 -0.41 3.35
N PRO A 55 -5.33 -0.58 2.48
CA PRO A 55 -4.37 -1.67 2.61
C PRO A 55 -3.60 -1.65 3.93
N GLY A 56 -3.21 -0.46 4.40
CA GLY A 56 -2.53 -0.29 5.69
C GLY A 56 -3.43 -0.61 6.89
N LEU A 57 -4.70 -0.24 6.83
CA LEU A 57 -5.69 -0.61 7.85
C LEU A 57 -5.96 -2.12 7.88
N ILE A 58 -6.08 -2.75 6.71
CA ILE A 58 -6.22 -4.22 6.60
C ILE A 58 -5.01 -4.91 7.21
N PHE A 59 -3.79 -4.44 6.88
CA PHE A 59 -2.56 -4.99 7.44
C PHE A 59 -2.52 -4.89 8.98
N MET A 60 -2.86 -3.72 9.52
CA MET A 60 -2.96 -3.50 10.96
C MET A 60 -4.00 -4.42 11.62
N LEU A 61 -5.16 -4.59 11.00
CA LEU A 61 -6.22 -5.46 11.49
C LEU A 61 -5.78 -6.93 11.51
N CYS A 62 -5.12 -7.39 10.45
CA CYS A 62 -4.57 -8.75 10.38
C CYS A 62 -3.54 -9.00 11.48
N LEU A 63 -2.67 -8.03 11.78
CA LEU A 63 -1.71 -8.14 12.87
C LEU A 63 -2.38 -8.15 14.25
N TYR A 64 -3.49 -7.43 14.43
CA TYR A 64 -4.23 -7.41 15.69
C TYR A 64 -4.97 -8.73 15.98
N LEU A 65 -5.45 -9.40 14.92
CA LEU A 65 -6.19 -10.66 15.01
C LEU A 65 -5.29 -11.90 15.15
N LEU A 66 -3.97 -11.74 15.08
CA LEU A 66 -2.96 -12.80 15.08
C LEU A 66 -2.23 -12.81 16.42
#